data_AF-A0AA89PY18-F1
#
_entry.id   AF-A0AA89PY18-F1
#
_cell.length_a   1.000
_cell.length_b   1.000
_cell.length_c   1.000
_cell.angle_alpha   90.00
_cell.angle_beta   90.00
_cell.angle_gamma   90.00
#
_symmetry.space_group_name_H-M   'P 1'
#
loop_
_entity.id
_entity.type
_entity.pdbx_description
1 polymer ?
#
loop_
_entity_poly.entity_id
_entity_poly.type
_entity_poly.pdbx_seq_one_letter_code
_entity_poly.pdbx_strand_id
1 'polypeptide(L)' 'MLGPWAAYRALTPQPRPGGTDIRLCHLVYDVPPGADPEGLARARGAAVHCAVTGTGDHPWGTLPYTLHKPENTS' A
#
# COMPACT_ATOMS: atom_id res chain seq x y z
N MET A 1 7.98 2.37 1.66
CA MET A 1 7.42 3.70 1.94
C MET A 1 6.10 3.53 2.66
N LEU A 2 5.82 4.35 3.68
CA LEU A 2 4.52 4.43 4.39
C LEU A 2 3.94 5.84 4.21
N GLY A 3 2.66 5.97 3.84
CA GLY A 3 2.01 7.28 3.74
C GLY A 3 0.68 7.31 2.98
N PRO A 4 0.01 8.47 2.92
CA PRO A 4 -1.26 8.63 2.21
C PRO A 4 -1.06 8.60 0.69
N TRP A 5 -2.10 8.21 -0.05
CA TRP A 5 -2.07 8.09 -1.52
C TRP A 5 -1.57 9.35 -2.22
N ALA A 6 -1.98 10.54 -1.75
CA ALA A 6 -1.55 11.81 -2.32
C ALA A 6 -0.02 12.02 -2.20
N ALA A 7 0.54 11.78 -1.02
CA ALA A 7 1.98 11.86 -0.80
C ALA A 7 2.72 10.74 -1.56
N TYR A 8 2.14 9.53 -1.57
CA TYR A 8 2.66 8.41 -2.33
C TYR A 8 2.83 8.78 -3.80
N ARG A 9 1.83 9.41 -4.42
CA ARG A 9 1.91 9.84 -5.83
C ARG A 9 2.93 10.95 -6.08
N ALA A 10 3.06 11.90 -5.16
CA ALA A 10 3.97 13.04 -5.30
C ALA A 10 5.46 12.65 -5.20
N LEU A 11 5.77 11.48 -4.66
CA LEU A 11 7.15 11.05 -4.44
C LEU A 11 7.83 10.59 -5.74
N THR A 12 8.96 11.22 -6.02
CA THR A 12 9.88 10.80 -7.08
C THR A 12 10.47 9.44 -6.73
N PRO A 13 10.47 8.45 -7.66
CA PRO A 13 11.11 7.16 -7.43
C PRO A 13 12.54 7.36 -6.98
N GLN A 14 12.86 6.94 -5.76
CA GLN A 14 14.23 6.98 -5.25
C GLN A 14 14.98 5.74 -5.77
N PRO A 15 16.29 5.87 -6.05
CA PRO A 15 17.13 4.70 -6.28
C PRO A 15 16.97 3.70 -5.14
N ARG A 16 16.84 2.41 -5.47
CA ARG A 16 16.66 1.35 -4.48
C ARG A 16 17.79 1.43 -3.44
N PRO A 17 17.48 1.58 -2.14
CA PRO A 17 18.50 1.48 -1.11
C PRO A 17 18.92 0.01 -0.98
N GLY A 18 20.19 -0.28 -1.25
CA GLY A 18 20.81 -1.60 -1.07
C GLY A 18 20.62 -2.57 -2.23
N GLY A 19 21.41 -3.66 -2.19
CA GLY A 19 21.47 -4.69 -3.22
C GLY A 19 20.16 -5.47 -3.43
N THR A 20 20.21 -6.44 -4.35
CA THR A 20 19.05 -7.26 -4.76
C THR A 20 18.35 -8.00 -3.62
N ASP A 21 19.00 -8.16 -2.47
CA ASP A 21 18.51 -8.94 -1.33
C ASP A 21 17.52 -8.19 -0.43
N ILE A 22 17.42 -6.86 -0.54
CA ILE A 22 16.48 -6.08 0.28
C ILE A 22 15.11 -6.02 -0.41
N ARG A 23 14.08 -6.61 0.18
CA ARG A 23 12.70 -6.49 -0.32
C ARG A 23 12.07 -5.17 0.14
N LEU A 24 11.67 -4.34 -0.81
CA LEU A 24 10.96 -3.08 -0.53
C LEU A 24 9.47 -3.35 -0.26
N CYS A 25 8.98 -2.86 0.88
CA CYS A 25 7.57 -2.92 1.27
C CYS A 25 6.91 -1.53 1.19
N HIS A 26 5.81 -1.42 0.45
CA HIS A 26 5.03 -0.19 0.29
C HIS A 26 3.67 -0.32 0.96
N LEU A 27 3.37 0.58 1.89
CA LEU A 27 2.15 0.60 2.67
C LEU A 27 1.45 1.95 2.42
N VAL A 28 0.31 1.93 1.76
CA VAL A 28 -0.38 3.15 1.31
C VAL A 28 -1.81 3.15 1.82
N TYR A 29 -2.25 4.29 2.36
CA TYR A 29 -3.61 4.47 2.86
C TYR A 29 -4.29 5.68 2.18
N ASP A 30 -5.59 5.89 2.44
CA ASP A 30 -6.39 6.91 1.74
C ASP A 30 -6.41 6.73 0.21
N VAL A 31 -6.48 5.47 -0.25
CA VAL A 31 -6.48 5.15 -1.69
C VAL A 31 -7.90 5.30 -2.24
N PRO A 32 -8.13 6.17 -3.25
CA PRO A 32 -9.46 6.39 -3.81
C PRO A 32 -9.91 5.20 -4.67
N PRO A 33 -11.23 5.00 -4.82
CA PRO A 33 -11.76 3.97 -5.71
C PRO A 33 -11.29 4.19 -7.15
N GLY A 34 -10.87 3.12 -7.82
CA GLY A 34 -10.36 3.17 -9.20
C GLY A 34 -8.89 3.56 -9.34
N ALA A 35 -8.16 3.81 -8.25
CA ALA A 35 -6.71 3.91 -8.29
C ALA A 35 -6.03 2.55 -8.49
N ASP A 36 -4.86 2.55 -9.15
CA ASP A 36 -3.98 1.38 -9.28
C ASP A 36 -2.72 1.53 -8.41
N PRO A 37 -2.81 1.22 -7.09
CA PRO A 37 -1.66 1.27 -6.20
C PRO A 37 -0.66 0.15 -6.47
N GLU A 38 -1.11 -0.99 -7.00
CA GLU A 38 -0.26 -2.14 -7.31
C GLU A 38 0.71 -1.81 -8.45
N GLY A 39 0.19 -1.33 -9.59
CA GLY A 39 1.01 -0.97 -10.74
C GLY A 39 2.03 0.10 -10.38
N LEU A 40 1.63 1.11 -9.62
CA LEU A 40 2.53 2.16 -9.16
C LEU A 40 3.59 1.64 -8.17
N ALA A 41 3.25 0.69 -7.29
CA ALA A 41 4.22 0.05 -6.40
C ALA A 41 5.22 -0.82 -7.13
N ARG A 42 4.77 -1.61 -8.11
CA ARG A 42 5.64 -2.44 -8.97
C ARG A 42 6.59 -1.59 -9.80
N ALA A 43 6.10 -0.51 -10.41
CA ALA A 43 6.93 0.44 -11.15
C ALA A 43 8.05 1.07 -10.29
N ARG A 44 7.85 1.11 -8.97
CA ARG A 44 8.83 1.61 -7.99
C ARG A 44 9.67 0.51 -7.35
N GLY A 45 9.55 -0.73 -7.82
CA GLY A 45 10.36 -1.85 -7.35
C GLY A 45 9.92 -2.42 -5.98
N ALA A 46 8.70 -2.13 -5.54
CA ALA A 46 8.15 -2.76 -4.34
C ALA A 46 7.95 -4.25 -4.56
N ALA A 47 8.56 -5.07 -3.69
CA ALA A 47 8.35 -6.51 -3.68
C ALA A 47 7.06 -6.88 -2.93
N VAL A 48 6.65 -6.06 -1.98
CA VAL A 48 5.42 -6.20 -1.20
C VAL A 48 4.68 -4.88 -1.21
N HIS A 49 3.36 -4.91 -1.41
CA HIS A 49 2.51 -3.72 -1.37
C HIS A 49 1.22 -4.01 -0.60
N CYS A 50 0.72 -3.02 0.14
CA CYS A 50 -0.62 -3.03 0.72
C CYS A 50 -1.24 -1.65 0.57
N ALA A 51 -2.49 -1.62 0.14
CA ALA A 51 -3.24 -0.41 -0.16
C ALA A 51 -4.62 -0.48 0.51
N VAL A 52 -4.96 0.55 1.28
CA VAL A 52 -6.24 0.63 2.01
C VAL A 52 -6.95 1.96 1.75
N THR A 53 -8.28 1.94 1.82
CA THR A 53 -9.12 3.14 1.75
C THR A 53 -9.21 3.86 3.08
N GLY A 54 -8.79 3.22 4.18
CA GLY A 54 -8.85 3.78 5.52
C GLY A 54 -8.11 5.12 5.62
N THR A 55 -8.73 6.08 6.30
CA THR A 55 -8.21 7.42 6.58
C THR A 55 -8.07 7.64 8.10
N GLY A 56 -7.26 8.59 8.54
CA GLY A 56 -7.19 9.03 9.95
C GLY A 56 -6.10 8.34 10.79
N ASP A 57 -6.23 8.39 12.12
CA ASP A 57 -5.18 7.98 13.09
C ASP A 57 -4.89 6.46 13.12
N HIS A 58 -5.79 5.63 12.58
CA HIS A 58 -5.57 4.19 12.47
C HIS A 58 -6.05 3.65 11.10
N PRO A 59 -5.34 3.98 10.01
CA PRO A 59 -5.78 3.66 8.65
C PRO A 59 -5.80 2.15 8.36
N TRP A 60 -5.14 1.34 9.20
CA TRP A 60 -5.06 -0.12 9.12
C TRP A 60 -6.18 -0.84 9.90
N GLY A 61 -7.04 -0.10 10.61
CA GLY A 61 -8.22 -0.67 11.27
C GLY A 61 -9.33 -1.06 10.30
N THR A 62 -9.28 -0.54 9.07
CA THR A 62 -10.18 -0.92 7.98
C THR A 62 -9.54 -2.07 7.21
N LEU A 63 -10.24 -3.20 7.09
CA LEU A 63 -9.76 -4.39 6.40
C LEU A 63 -9.33 -4.06 4.96
N PRO A 64 -8.20 -4.60 4.47
CA PRO A 64 -7.79 -4.46 3.08
C PRO A 64 -8.86 -5.05 2.14
N TYR A 65 -8.99 -4.49 0.94
CA TYR A 65 -9.93 -4.97 -0.09
C TYR A 65 -9.81 -6.48 -0.40
N THR A 66 -8.66 -7.08 -0.10
CA THR A 66 -8.33 -8.49 -0.38
C THR A 66 -8.68 -9.46 0.76
N LEU A 67 -9.16 -8.98 1.91
CA LEU A 67 -9.48 -9.80 3.08
C LEU A 67 -10.97 -9.69 3.43
N HIS A 68 -11.76 -10.66 2.97
CA HIS A 68 -13.10 -10.88 3.49
C HIS A 68 -12.99 -11.61 4.84
N LYS A 69 -13.65 -11.10 5.88
CA LYS A 69 -13.80 -11.81 7.16
C LYS A 69 -14.61 -13.09 6.89
N PRO A 70 -14.13 -14.30 7.23
CA PRO A 70 -15.01 -15.46 7.20
C PRO A 70 -16.13 -15.22 8.20
N GLU A 71 -17.37 -15.26 7.72
CA GLU A 71 -18.55 -15.31 8.56
C GLU A 71 -18.47 -16.57 9.41
N ASN A 72 -18.25 -16.42 10.72
CA ASN A 72 -18.32 -17.54 11.63
C ASN A 72 -19.75 -17.58 12.18
N THR A 73 -20.60 -18.34 11.52
CA THR A 73 -21.94 -18.67 12.00
C THR A 73 -21.79 -19.76 13.08
N SER A 74 -21.97 -19.40 14.34
CA SER A 74 -22.40 -20.30 15.42
C SER A 74 -23.04 -19.49 16.54
#